data_AF-A0A8C8WND9-F1
#
_entry.id   AF-A0A8C8WND9-F1
#
_cell.length_a   1.000
_cell.length_b   1.000
_cell.length_c   1.000
_cell.angle_alpha   90.00
_cell.angle_beta   90.00
_cell.angle_gamma   90.00
#
_symmetry.space_group_name_H-M   'P 1'
#
loop_
_entity.id
_entity.type
_entity.pdbx_description
1 polymer ?
#
loop_
_entity_poly.entity_id
_entity_poly.type
_entity_poly.pdbx_seq_one_letter_code
_entity_poly.pdbx_strand_id
1 'polypeptide(L)' 'MGEKIIFEIKNYNSQQPGFASGTGHFTIMEWKNTKKMGMRKASASDGSSFMVAGYFPAGNVIKQGFFEENVLPPKK' A
#
# COMPACT_ATOMS: atom_id res chain seq x y z
N MET A 1 5.81 11.50 1.07
CA MET A 1 5.06 10.22 1.07
C MET A 1 3.95 10.22 0.01
N GLY A 2 3.11 11.28 -0.07
CA GLY A 2 2.06 11.39 -1.09
C GLY A 2 2.56 11.30 -2.54
N GLU A 3 3.67 11.98 -2.89
CA GLU A 3 4.23 11.93 -4.25
C GLU A 3 4.75 10.54 -4.65
N LYS A 4 5.29 9.78 -3.68
CA LYS A 4 5.84 8.45 -3.93
C LYS A 4 4.72 7.46 -4.28
N ILE A 5 3.59 7.53 -3.57
CA ILE A 5 2.40 6.71 -3.79
C ILE A 5 1.80 6.92 -5.19
N ILE A 6 1.75 8.16 -5.68
CA ILE A 6 1.20 8.48 -7.01
C ILE A 6 1.99 7.78 -8.12
N PHE A 7 3.31 7.65 -7.94
CA PHE A 7 4.16 6.95 -8.89
C PHE A 7 3.93 5.43 -8.87
N GLU A 8 3.63 4.85 -7.70
CA GLU A 8 3.35 3.42 -7.55
C GLU A 8 2.08 2.99 -8.30
N ILE A 9 1.04 3.82 -8.33
CA ILE A 9 -0.22 3.56 -9.08
C ILE A 9 0.07 3.32 -10.55
N LYS A 10 0.98 4.11 -11.15
CA LYS A 10 1.34 3.99 -12.58
C LYS A 10 2.10 2.71 -12.89
N ASN A 11 2.78 2.14 -11.89
CA ASN A 11 3.62 0.95 -12.06
C ASN A 11 2.87 -0.35 -11.74
N TYR A 12 1.68 -0.27 -11.16
CA TYR A 12 0.90 -1.46 -10.86
C TYR A 12 0.18 -2.00 -12.10
N ASN A 13 0.50 -3.24 -12.48
CA ASN A 13 -0.16 -3.92 -13.59
C ASN A 13 -1.30 -4.80 -13.08
N SER A 14 -2.55 -4.33 -13.18
CA SER A 14 -3.73 -5.10 -12.76
C SER A 14 -3.95 -6.39 -13.58
N GLN A 15 -3.30 -6.55 -14.74
CA GLN A 15 -3.34 -7.79 -15.53
C GLN A 15 -2.33 -8.84 -15.04
N GLN A 16 -1.35 -8.44 -14.24
CA GLN A 16 -0.40 -9.31 -13.56
C GLN A 16 -0.36 -8.96 -12.06
N PRO A 17 -1.47 -9.21 -11.34
CA PRO A 17 -1.60 -8.85 -9.95
C PRO A 17 -0.60 -9.63 -9.09
N GLY A 18 0.01 -8.92 -8.14
CA GLY A 18 1.04 -9.48 -7.29
C GLY A 18 1.88 -8.42 -6.60
N PHE A 19 2.76 -8.87 -5.71
CA PHE A 19 3.71 -8.00 -5.06
C PHE A 19 4.84 -7.62 -6.03
N ALA A 20 5.11 -6.32 -6.18
CA ALA A 20 6.28 -5.83 -6.86
C ALA A 20 6.98 -4.74 -6.03
N SER A 21 8.31 -4.67 -6.14
CA SER A 21 9.05 -3.57 -5.54
C SER A 21 8.60 -2.25 -6.16
N GLY A 22 8.16 -1.30 -5.33
CA GLY A 22 7.63 -0.01 -5.80
C GLY A 22 6.13 0.01 -6.12
N THR A 23 5.36 -1.02 -5.76
CA THR A 23 3.89 -0.97 -5.76
C THR A 23 3.26 -1.24 -4.39
N GLY A 24 4.07 -1.61 -3.40
CA GLY A 24 3.60 -2.08 -2.09
C GLY A 24 2.85 -1.03 -1.26
N HIS A 25 3.20 0.26 -1.34
CA HIS A 25 2.45 1.31 -0.62
C HIS A 25 1.11 1.57 -1.28
N PHE A 26 1.04 1.49 -2.61
CA PHE A 26 -0.23 1.55 -3.32
C PHE A 26 -1.14 0.37 -2.95
N THR A 27 -0.65 -0.86 -3.09
CA THR A 27 -1.49 -2.07 -2.92
C THR A 27 -2.03 -2.23 -1.51
N ILE A 28 -1.33 -1.76 -0.46
CA ILE A 28 -1.84 -1.82 0.92
C ILE A 28 -3.00 -0.84 1.17
N MET A 29 -3.03 0.31 0.47
CA MET A 29 -4.11 1.28 0.60
C MET A 29 -5.37 0.83 -0.13
N GLU A 30 -5.20 0.20 -1.29
CA GLU A 30 -6.32 -0.36 -2.07
C GLU A 30 -6.76 -1.74 -1.56
N TRP A 31 -6.11 -2.29 -0.53
CA TRP A 31 -6.36 -3.65 -0.06
C TRP A 31 -7.76 -3.80 0.55
N LYS A 32 -8.69 -4.40 -0.21
CA LYS A 32 -10.11 -4.57 0.15
C LYS A 32 -10.35 -5.09 1.57
N ASN A 33 -9.55 -6.06 2.03
CA ASN A 33 -9.75 -6.68 3.35
C ASN A 33 -9.17 -5.88 4.51
N THR A 34 -8.34 -4.86 4.28
CA THR A 34 -7.86 -3.95 5.33
C THR A 34 -9.02 -3.05 5.76
N LYS A 35 -9.30 -2.97 7.06
CA LYS A 35 -10.46 -2.25 7.60
C LYS A 35 -10.10 -1.08 8.50
N LYS A 36 -8.89 -1.06 9.03
CA LYS A 36 -8.40 -0.06 9.96
C LYS A 36 -7.00 0.33 9.58
N MET A 37 -6.72 1.62 9.74
CA MET A 37 -5.41 2.20 9.53
C MET A 37 -5.11 3.17 10.67
N GLY A 38 -3.88 3.14 11.16
CA GLY A 38 -3.36 4.09 12.13
C GLY A 38 -2.05 4.67 11.65
N MET A 39 -1.86 5.98 11.82
CA MET A 39 -0.61 6.66 11.48
C MET A 39 0.01 7.28 12.72
N ARG A 40 1.34 7.22 12.79
CA ARG A 40 2.14 7.91 13.79
C ARG A 40 3.31 8.60 13.11
N LYS A 41 3.61 9.81 13.55
CA LYS A 41 4.79 10.57 13.12
C LYS A 41 5.67 10.81 14.34
N ALA A 42 6.97 10.61 14.19
CA ALA A 42 7.97 10.98 15.18
C ALA A 42 8.97 11.93 14.52
N SER A 43 9.40 12.96 15.23
CA SER A 43 10.43 13.89 14.78
C SER A 43 11.68 13.68 15.62
N ALA A 44 12.84 13.60 14.97
CA ALA A 44 14.13 13.45 15.64
C ALA A 44 14.77 14.82 15.89
N SER A 45 15.75 14.84 16.79
CA SER A 45 16.47 16.06 17.18
C SER A 45 17.29 16.69 16.05
N ASP A 46 17.65 15.90 15.03
CA ASP A 46 18.36 16.36 13.83
C ASP A 46 17.43 17.03 12.79
N GLY A 47 16.14 17.19 13.11
CA GLY A 47 15.13 17.76 12.23
C GLY A 47 14.51 16.75 11.25
N SER A 48 14.98 15.50 11.21
CA SER A 48 14.34 14.45 10.43
C SER A 48 12.98 14.04 11.03
N SER A 49 12.12 13.42 10.22
CA SER A 49 10.83 12.91 10.68
C SER A 49 10.52 11.55 10.06
N PHE A 50 10.02 10.65 10.89
CA PHE A 50 9.62 9.30 10.54
C PHE A 50 8.10 9.19 10.62
N MET A 51 7.51 8.51 9.65
CA MET A 51 6.08 8.23 9.62
C MET A 51 5.88 6.73 9.48
N VAL A 52 5.04 6.17 10.35
CA VAL A 52 4.68 4.76 10.35
C VAL A 52 3.18 4.66 10.18
N ALA A 53 2.74 3.81 9.26
CA ALA A 53 1.35 3.44 9.08
C ALA A 53 1.17 1.95 9.42
N GLY A 54 0.22 1.65 10.29
CA GLY A 54 -0.22 0.29 10.60
C GLY A 54 -1.58 0.02 9.97
N TYR A 55 -1.76 -1.19 9.43
CA TYR A 55 -2.96 -1.62 8.73
C TYR A 55 -3.50 -2.91 9.34
N PHE A 56 -4.82 -2.99 9.56
CA PHE A 56 -5.46 -4.18 10.12
C PHE A 56 -6.84 -4.47 9.48
N PRO A 57 -7.15 -5.74 9.13
CA PRO A 57 -6.23 -6.86 8.93
C PRO A 57 -5.05 -6.52 8.01
N ALA A 58 -3.96 -7.26 8.10
CA ALA A 58 -2.77 -7.01 7.27
C ALA A 58 -3.10 -7.22 5.79
N GLY A 59 -2.67 -6.30 4.94
CA GLY A 59 -2.69 -6.47 3.49
C GLY A 59 -1.32 -6.82 2.92
N ASN A 60 -1.21 -6.84 1.59
CA ASN A 60 -0.03 -7.31 0.86
C ASN A 60 0.42 -8.73 1.27
N VAL A 61 -0.52 -9.57 1.66
CA VAL A 61 -0.24 -10.96 2.00
C VAL A 61 0.09 -11.71 0.71
N ILE A 62 1.32 -12.22 0.61
CA ILE A 62 1.82 -12.94 -0.57
C ILE A 62 1.30 -14.38 -0.52
N LYS A 63 0.06 -14.55 -0.97
CA LYS A 63 -0.62 -15.84 -1.18
C LYS A 63 -1.27 -15.83 -2.55
N GLN A 64 -1.37 -17.01 -3.18
CA GLN A 64 -2.00 -17.15 -4.49
C GLN A 64 -3.42 -16.56 -4.47
N GLY A 65 -3.75 -15.70 -5.44
CA GLY A 65 -5.09 -15.12 -5.59
C GLY A 65 -5.39 -13.89 -4.72
N PHE A 66 -4.54 -13.58 -3.72
CA PHE A 66 -4.87 -12.53 -2.76
C PHE A 66 -4.81 -11.12 -3.35
N PHE A 67 -3.89 -10.87 -4.29
CA PHE A 67 -3.78 -9.56 -4.92
C PHE A 67 -4.95 -9.32 -5.89
N GLU A 68 -5.38 -10.34 -6.63
CA GLU A 68 -6.57 -10.34 -7.48
C GLU A 68 -7.83 -9.98 -6.67
N GLU A 69 -7.99 -10.60 -5.50
CA GLU A 69 -9.17 -10.43 -4.65
C GLU A 69 -9.20 -9.08 -3.92
N ASN A 70 -8.02 -8.51 -3.63
CA ASN A 70 -7.90 -7.35 -2.75
C ASN A 70 -7.53 -6.05 -3.46
N VAL A 71 -6.84 -6.09 -4.60
CA VAL A 71 -6.42 -4.88 -5.34
C VAL A 71 -7.21 -4.83 -6.65
N LEU A 72 -8.43 -4.31 -6.55
CA LEU A 72 -9.37 -4.30 -7.67
C LEU A 72 -8.96 -3.23 -8.71
N PRO A 73 -9.22 -3.47 -10.00
CA PRO A 73 -9.01 -2.46 -11.03
C PRO A 73 -9.91 -1.24 -10.76
N PRO A 74 -9.45 -0.03 -11.15
CA PRO A 74 -10.26 1.17 -11.03
C PRO A 74 -11.58 0.99 -11.81
N LYS A 75 -12.69 1.41 -11.20
CA LYS A 75 -13.98 1.43 -11.87
C LYS A 75 -13.91 2.47 -13.00
N LYS A 76 -14.37 2.08 -14.20
CA LYS A 76 -14.54 3.00 -15.34
C LYS A 76 -15.55 4.09 -15.02
#